data_AF-A0A1H0HLU2-F1
#
_entry.id   AF-A0A1H0HLU2-F1
#
_cell.length_a   1.000
_cell.length_b   1.000
_cell.length_c   1.000
_cell.angle_alpha   90.00
_cell.angle_beta   90.00
_cell.angle_gamma   90.00
#
_symmetry.space_group_name_H-M   'P 1'
#
loop_
_entity.id
_entity.type
_entity.pdbx_description
1 polymer ?
#
loop_
_entity_poly.entity_id
_entity_poly.type
_entity_poly.pdbx_seq_one_letter_code
_entity_poly.pdbx_strand_id
1 'polypeptide(L)'
;MNPRLQLLQRRMERQNPEQPQAPEGHGLGAAIEKLIADEVERRVGEAVERSPKVDRLMQGLNKPKPVSDYRQLDPVPKPVAPAKNRDIKFFRDGAGQVQWAQIGDVKLQVQRDGAGVVIGMQEVTESPILPAPPIPYMDAARAYHDGESR
;
A
#
# COMPACT_ATOMS: atom_id res chain seq x y z
N MET A 1 57.56 14.40 -2.52
CA MET A 1 56.60 15.19 -3.32
C MET A 1 55.17 14.83 -2.89
N ASN A 2 54.29 15.82 -2.71
CA ASN A 2 52.97 15.60 -2.11
C ASN A 2 51.90 15.34 -3.20
N PRO A 3 51.20 14.19 -3.20
CA PRO A 3 50.27 13.78 -4.28
C PRO A 3 49.09 14.74 -4.48
N ARG A 4 48.72 15.52 -3.46
CA ARG A 4 47.66 16.54 -3.57
C ARG A 4 48.02 17.70 -4.49
N LEU A 5 49.30 18.06 -4.58
CA LEU A 5 49.75 19.17 -5.45
C LEU A 5 49.70 18.77 -6.92
N GLN A 6 50.02 17.51 -7.26
CA GLN A 6 49.95 17.00 -8.63
C GLN A 6 48.49 16.96 -9.16
N LEU A 7 47.54 16.62 -8.30
CA LEU A 7 46.11 16.66 -8.66
C LEU A 7 45.60 18.08 -8.93
N LEU A 8 46.15 19.07 -8.22
CA LEU A 8 45.76 20.47 -8.34
C LEU A 8 46.35 21.08 -9.64
N GLN A 9 47.61 20.75 -9.96
CA GLN A 9 48.25 21.14 -11.21
C GLN A 9 47.52 20.57 -12.43
N ARG A 10 47.14 19.29 -12.38
CA ARG A 10 46.38 18.63 -13.45
C ARG A 10 44.97 19.20 -13.64
N ARG A 11 44.39 19.81 -12.60
CA ARG A 11 43.11 20.54 -12.71
C ARG A 11 43.29 21.91 -13.34
N MET A 12 44.35 22.64 -13.02
CA MET A 12 44.63 23.94 -13.62
C MET A 12 44.97 23.83 -15.11
N GLU A 13 45.73 22.82 -15.52
CA GLU A 13 46.05 22.58 -16.95
C GLU A 13 44.81 22.30 -17.80
N ARG A 14 43.77 21.68 -17.23
CA ARG A 14 42.51 21.40 -17.93
C ARG A 14 41.56 22.60 -17.99
N GLN A 15 41.74 23.58 -17.11
CA GLN A 15 40.92 24.80 -17.06
C GLN A 15 41.43 25.90 -17.99
N ASN A 16 42.58 25.69 -18.64
CA ASN A 16 43.21 26.66 -19.51
C ASN A 16 43.21 26.25 -20.99
N PRO A 17 42.08 25.87 -21.62
CA PRO A 17 42.01 25.92 -23.07
C PRO A 17 42.04 27.39 -23.49
N GLU A 18 43.08 27.79 -24.20
CA GLU A 18 43.17 29.06 -24.90
C GLU A 18 41.86 29.31 -25.65
N GLN A 19 41.14 30.32 -25.20
CA GLN A 19 39.90 30.77 -25.80
C GLN A 19 40.28 31.50 -27.10
N PRO A 20 39.95 30.99 -28.30
CA PRO A 20 40.23 31.75 -29.52
C PRO A 20 39.35 33.02 -29.52
N GLN A 21 39.99 34.17 -29.69
CA GLN A 21 39.31 35.46 -29.83
C GLN A 21 38.42 35.43 -31.09
N ALA A 22 37.13 35.75 -30.93
CA ALA A 22 36.18 35.78 -32.03
C ALA A 22 36.46 36.98 -32.97
N PRO A 23 36.38 36.81 -34.30
CA PRO A 23 36.54 37.91 -35.24
C PRO A 23 35.28 38.80 -35.26
N GLU A 24 35.48 40.11 -35.11
CA GLU A 24 34.43 41.11 -35.30
C GLU A 24 34.07 41.23 -36.79
N GLY A 25 32.81 40.97 -37.16
CA GLY A 25 32.34 41.22 -38.51
C GLY A 25 30.88 40.84 -38.74
N HIS A 26 30.05 41.85 -39.03
CA HIS A 26 28.70 41.68 -39.57
C HIS A 26 28.77 40.94 -40.91
N GLY A 27 28.57 39.62 -40.86
CA GLY A 27 28.58 38.75 -42.02
C GLY A 27 27.79 37.49 -41.73
N LEU A 28 27.51 36.74 -42.79
CA LEU A 28 26.78 35.47 -42.76
C LEU A 28 27.32 34.50 -41.68
N GLY A 29 28.61 34.60 -41.32
CA GLY A 29 29.23 33.89 -40.20
C GLY A 29 28.64 34.24 -38.82
N ALA A 30 28.38 35.52 -38.51
CA ALA A 30 27.76 35.92 -37.25
C ALA A 30 26.30 35.46 -37.13
N ALA A 31 25.59 35.36 -38.26
CA ALA A 31 24.24 34.79 -38.30
C ALA A 31 24.26 33.28 -38.07
N ILE A 32 25.26 32.58 -38.63
CA ILE A 32 25.48 31.14 -38.38
C ILE A 32 25.88 30.92 -36.92
N GLU A 33 26.76 31.75 -36.35
CA GLU A 33 27.16 31.64 -34.96
C GLU A 33 26.00 31.85 -33.99
N LYS A 34 25.11 32.82 -34.26
CA LYS A 34 23.86 32.97 -33.49
C LYS A 34 22.98 31.73 -33.59
N LEU A 35 22.78 31.20 -34.80
CA LEU A 35 21.94 30.02 -35.01
C LEU A 35 22.53 28.77 -34.33
N ILE A 36 23.86 28.65 -34.31
CA ILE A 36 24.57 27.59 -33.57
C ILE A 36 24.42 27.81 -32.05
N ALA A 37 24.57 29.05 -31.56
CA ALA A 37 24.41 29.36 -30.14
C ALA A 37 23.00 29.02 -29.65
N ASP A 38 21.98 29.42 -30.40
CA ASP A 38 20.57 29.16 -30.07
C ASP A 38 20.27 27.64 -30.04
N GLU A 39 20.78 26.87 -31.02
CA GLU A 39 20.58 25.42 -31.07
C GLU A 39 21.37 24.67 -30.00
N VAL A 40 22.58 25.14 -29.65
CA VAL A 40 23.37 24.59 -28.54
C VAL A 40 22.68 24.87 -27.22
N GLU A 41 22.19 26.09 -26.99
CA GLU A 41 21.45 26.44 -25.77
C GLU A 41 20.18 25.60 -25.64
N ARG A 42 19.45 25.40 -26.74
CA ARG A 42 18.28 24.51 -26.78
C ARG A 42 18.63 23.06 -26.41
N ARG A 43 19.65 22.48 -27.04
CA ARG A 43 20.06 21.09 -26.77
C ARG A 43 20.65 20.90 -25.37
N VAL A 44 21.40 21.87 -24.88
CA VAL A 44 21.96 21.84 -23.52
C VAL A 44 20.85 22.01 -22.49
N GLY A 45 19.89 22.91 -22.72
CA GLY A 45 18.69 23.07 -21.88
C GLY A 45 17.91 21.76 -21.77
N GLU A 46 17.57 21.14 -22.91
CA GLU A 46 16.89 19.84 -22.95
C GLU A 46 17.70 18.72 -22.26
N ALA A 47 19.03 18.73 -22.38
CA ALA A 47 19.90 17.74 -21.75
C ALA A 47 20.06 17.94 -20.24
N VAL A 48 20.02 19.19 -19.77
CA VAL A 48 20.05 19.54 -18.34
C VAL A 48 18.73 19.17 -17.69
N GLU A 49 17.59 19.44 -18.33
CA GLU A 49 16.27 19.04 -17.85
C GLU A 49 16.10 17.52 -17.80
N ARG A 50 16.64 16.78 -18.77
CA ARG A 50 16.62 15.30 -18.78
C ARG A 50 17.72 14.66 -17.93
N SER A 51 18.54 15.45 -17.25
CA SER A 51 19.65 14.92 -16.48
C SER A 51 19.14 14.29 -15.19
N PRO A 52 19.41 13.00 -14.94
CA PRO A 52 18.99 12.32 -13.70
C PRO A 52 19.62 12.94 -12.45
N LYS A 53 20.67 13.75 -12.59
CA LYS A 53 21.26 14.53 -11.49
C LYS A 53 20.38 15.71 -11.08
N VAL A 54 19.75 16.38 -12.03
CA VAL A 54 18.84 17.51 -11.77
C VAL A 54 17.55 16.97 -11.17
N ASP A 55 17.01 15.88 -11.71
CA ASP A 55 15.86 15.18 -11.12
C ASP A 55 16.12 14.79 -9.65
N ARG A 56 17.29 14.23 -9.35
CA ARG A 56 17.67 13.88 -7.97
C ARG A 56 17.80 15.09 -7.06
N LEU A 57 18.29 16.22 -7.56
CA LEU A 57 18.39 17.47 -6.81
C LEU A 57 17.00 18.05 -6.51
N MET A 58 16.12 18.10 -7.52
CA MET A 58 14.76 18.61 -7.39
C MET A 58 13.90 17.72 -6.48
N GLN A 59 14.03 16.40 -6.61
CA GLN A 59 13.37 15.44 -5.72
C GLN A 59 13.93 15.49 -4.29
N GLY A 60 15.23 15.76 -4.13
CA GLY A 60 15.87 15.92 -2.83
C GLY A 60 15.41 17.16 -2.06
N LEU A 61 15.10 18.25 -2.78
CA LEU A 61 14.59 19.50 -2.20
C LEU A 61 13.16 19.38 -1.68
N ASN A 62 12.31 18.61 -2.36
CA ASN A 62 10.93 18.36 -1.96
C ASN A 62 10.76 17.19 -0.98
N LYS A 63 11.84 16.51 -0.62
CA LYS A 63 11.75 15.40 0.32
C LYS A 63 11.42 15.95 1.72
N PRO A 64 10.35 15.48 2.39
CA PRO A 64 10.04 15.91 3.74
C PRO A 64 11.25 15.63 4.63
N LYS A 65 11.67 16.66 5.38
CA LYS A 65 12.83 16.56 6.27
C LYS A 65 12.57 15.42 7.26
N PRO A 66 13.54 14.52 7.48
CA PRO A 66 13.38 13.48 8.47
C PRO A 66 13.14 14.14 9.82
N VAL A 67 12.06 13.70 10.45
CA VAL A 67 11.59 14.23 11.72
C VAL A 67 12.63 13.86 12.79
N SER A 68 13.34 14.85 13.32
CA SER A 68 14.44 14.63 14.28
C SER A 68 13.96 14.52 15.73
N ASP A 69 12.72 14.92 16.02
CA ASP A 69 12.13 14.92 17.35
C ASP A 69 10.91 14.00 17.40
N TYR A 70 10.84 13.17 18.43
CA TYR A 70 9.75 12.21 18.66
C TYR A 70 8.39 12.89 18.88
N ARG A 71 8.38 14.17 19.26
CA ARG A 71 7.16 14.98 19.45
C ARG A 71 6.49 15.41 18.15
N GLN A 72 7.22 15.35 17.05
CA GLN A 72 6.74 15.71 15.71
C GLN A 72 6.19 14.49 14.95
N LEU A 73 6.27 13.29 15.53
CA LEU A 73 5.59 12.11 15.01
C LEU A 73 4.11 12.21 15.36
N ASP A 74 3.25 11.86 14.41
CA ASP A 74 1.83 11.74 14.69
C ASP A 74 1.63 10.71 15.83
N PRO A 75 0.73 11.01 16.80
CA PRO A 75 0.46 10.10 17.89
C PRO A 75 -0.07 8.78 17.34
N VAL A 76 0.47 7.67 17.86
CA VAL A 76 0.04 6.32 17.47
C VAL A 76 -1.48 6.21 17.67
N PRO A 77 -2.24 5.82 16.63
CA PRO A 77 -3.69 5.69 16.75
C PRO A 77 -4.01 4.71 17.88
N LYS A 78 -4.84 5.16 18.84
CA LYS A 78 -5.28 4.31 19.94
C LYS A 78 -6.20 3.23 19.37
N PRO A 79 -5.98 1.94 19.68
CA PRO A 79 -6.90 0.89 19.26
C PRO A 79 -8.28 1.19 19.85
N VAL A 80 -9.32 1.01 19.03
CA VAL A 80 -10.71 1.14 19.48
C VAL A 80 -10.92 0.15 20.62
N ALA A 81 -11.29 0.67 21.79
CA ALA A 81 -11.57 -0.17 22.94
C ALA A 81 -12.67 -1.18 22.57
N PRO A 82 -12.53 -2.47 22.92
CA PRO A 82 -13.57 -3.45 22.64
C PRO A 82 -14.87 -3.00 23.29
N ALA A 83 -15.98 -3.12 22.54
CA ALA A 83 -17.29 -2.68 22.99
C ALA A 83 -17.63 -3.31 24.36
N LYS A 84 -17.96 -2.46 25.33
CA LYS A 84 -18.16 -2.86 26.75
C LYS A 84 -19.40 -3.74 26.98
N ASN A 85 -20.31 -3.79 26.01
CA ASN A 85 -21.58 -4.52 26.11
C ASN A 85 -21.71 -5.45 24.89
N ARG A 86 -21.04 -6.60 24.93
CA ARG A 86 -21.36 -7.69 24.00
C ARG A 86 -22.23 -8.69 24.75
N ASP A 87 -23.44 -8.92 24.25
CA ASP A 87 -24.30 -9.99 24.76
C ASP A 87 -23.63 -11.34 24.48
N ILE A 88 -23.40 -12.11 25.55
CA ILE A 88 -22.83 -13.45 25.48
C ILE A 88 -23.93 -14.45 25.81
N LYS A 89 -24.26 -15.31 24.85
CA LYS A 89 -25.19 -16.43 25.06
C LYS A 89 -24.40 -17.71 25.26
N PHE A 90 -24.70 -18.46 26.31
CA PHE A 90 -24.07 -19.76 26.59
C PHE A 90 -25.06 -20.89 26.32
N PHE A 91 -24.61 -21.88 25.53
CA PHE A 91 -25.39 -23.07 25.21
C PHE A 91 -24.80 -24.26 25.94
N ARG A 92 -25.64 -24.96 26.70
CA ARG A 92 -25.26 -26.11 27.51
C ARG A 92 -25.74 -27.41 26.86
N ASP A 93 -24.98 -28.47 27.05
CA ASP A 93 -25.37 -29.82 26.65
C ASP A 93 -26.35 -30.47 27.64
N GLY A 94 -26.75 -31.72 27.35
CA GLY A 94 -27.64 -32.50 28.22
C GLY A 94 -27.03 -32.86 29.59
N ALA A 95 -25.72 -32.73 29.75
CA ALA A 95 -25.03 -32.87 31.04
C ALA A 95 -24.90 -31.52 31.79
N GLY A 96 -25.45 -30.43 31.23
CA GLY A 96 -25.41 -29.09 31.80
C GLY A 96 -24.07 -28.36 31.62
N GLN A 97 -23.13 -28.92 30.86
CA GLN A 97 -21.85 -28.29 30.58
C GLN A 97 -21.96 -27.34 29.40
N VAL A 98 -21.28 -26.19 29.47
CA VAL A 98 -21.28 -25.21 28.36
C VAL A 98 -20.52 -25.79 27.17
N GLN A 99 -21.19 -25.99 26.04
CA GLN A 99 -20.57 -26.53 24.83
C GLN A 99 -20.20 -25.40 23.85
N TRP A 100 -21.01 -24.35 23.81
CA TRP A 100 -20.83 -23.21 22.91
C TRP A 100 -21.09 -21.89 23.62
N ALA A 101 -20.39 -20.84 23.20
CA ALA A 101 -20.71 -19.46 23.53
C ALA A 101 -20.89 -18.66 22.23
N GLN A 102 -21.90 -17.81 22.18
CA GLN A 102 -22.13 -16.90 21.07
C GLN A 102 -21.92 -15.47 21.56
N ILE A 103 -21.05 -14.74 20.87
CA ILE A 103 -20.70 -13.35 21.17
C ILE A 103 -21.01 -12.52 19.93
N GLY A 104 -22.19 -11.91 19.89
CA GLY A 104 -22.72 -11.31 18.66
C GLY A 104 -22.91 -12.37 17.56
N ASP A 105 -22.24 -12.19 16.42
CA ASP A 105 -22.29 -13.11 15.27
C ASP A 105 -21.22 -14.22 15.33
N VAL A 106 -20.33 -14.18 16.32
CA VAL A 106 -19.24 -15.15 16.45
C VAL A 106 -19.67 -16.31 17.35
N LYS A 107 -19.58 -17.53 16.82
CA LYS A 107 -19.80 -18.77 17.58
C LYS A 107 -18.47 -19.38 18.00
N LEU A 108 -18.32 -19.62 19.31
CA LEU A 108 -17.13 -20.19 19.93
C LEU A 108 -17.48 -21.55 20.55
N GLN A 109 -16.73 -22.59 20.19
CA GLN A 109 -16.80 -23.89 20.83
C GLN A 109 -15.86 -23.94 22.03
N VAL A 110 -16.34 -24.46 23.16
CA VAL A 110 -15.52 -24.68 24.36
C VAL A 110 -14.69 -25.95 24.18
N GLN A 111 -13.38 -25.84 24.29
CA GLN A 111 -12.47 -26.98 24.30
C GLN A 111 -12.18 -27.40 25.75
N ARG A 112 -12.25 -28.70 26.01
CA ARG A 112 -11.95 -29.29 27.30
C ARG A 112 -10.85 -30.34 27.19
N ASP A 113 -10.08 -30.50 28.26
CA ASP A 113 -9.16 -31.62 28.40
C ASP A 113 -9.91 -32.91 28.80
N GLY A 114 -9.17 -34.02 28.93
CA GLY A 114 -9.72 -35.32 29.34
C GLY A 114 -10.27 -35.36 30.78
N ALA A 115 -9.97 -34.35 31.60
CA ALA A 115 -10.53 -34.19 32.95
C ALA A 115 -11.77 -33.27 32.97
N GLY A 116 -12.17 -32.71 31.82
CA GLY A 116 -13.32 -31.82 31.69
C GLY A 116 -13.02 -30.34 32.01
N VAL A 117 -11.75 -29.97 32.20
CA VAL A 117 -11.33 -28.59 32.44
C VAL A 117 -11.30 -27.82 31.13
N VAL A 118 -11.81 -26.59 31.14
CA VAL A 118 -11.79 -25.72 29.95
C VAL A 118 -10.37 -25.26 29.66
N ILE A 119 -9.84 -25.63 28.50
CA ILE A 119 -8.48 -25.29 28.05
C ILE A 119 -8.46 -24.12 27.06
N GLY A 120 -9.60 -23.84 26.42
CA GLY A 120 -9.69 -22.79 25.43
C GLY A 120 -11.06 -22.70 24.77
N MET A 121 -11.19 -21.74 23.87
CA MET A 121 -12.37 -21.56 23.03
C MET A 121 -11.91 -21.35 21.60
N GLN A 122 -12.51 -22.10 20.67
CA GLN A 122 -12.19 -22.03 19.25
C GLN A 122 -13.37 -21.47 18.48
N GLU A 123 -13.12 -20.52 17.58
CA GLU A 123 -14.16 -20.04 16.67
C GLU A 123 -14.57 -21.13 15.69
N VAL A 124 -15.87 -21.34 15.57
CA VAL A 124 -16.45 -22.30 14.64
C VAL A 124 -17.19 -21.53 13.58
N THR A 125 -16.58 -21.48 12.40
CA THR A 125 -17.21 -20.98 11.19
C THR A 125 -18.24 -22.01 10.73
N GLU A 126 -19.46 -21.91 11.24
CA GLU A 126 -20.58 -22.62 10.62
C GLU A 126 -20.82 -21.96 9.26
N SER A 127 -20.69 -22.74 8.18
CA SER A 127 -21.11 -22.27 6.86
C SER A 127 -22.57 -21.82 6.96
N PRO A 128 -22.93 -20.63 6.43
CA PRO A 128 -24.29 -20.13 6.56
C PRO A 128 -25.25 -21.18 6.00
N ILE A 129 -26.22 -21.59 6.81
CA ILE A 129 -27.34 -22.39 6.33
C ILE A 129 -28.08 -21.50 5.34
N LEU A 130 -27.93 -21.80 4.04
CA LEU A 130 -28.68 -21.12 3.00
C LEU A 130 -30.17 -21.33 3.30
N PRO A 131 -31.01 -20.28 3.20
CA PRO A 131 -32.44 -20.45 3.36
C PRO A 131 -32.92 -21.55 2.41
N ALA A 132 -33.72 -22.47 2.92
CA ALA A 132 -34.24 -23.56 2.10
C ALA A 132 -34.93 -22.95 0.87
N PRO A 133 -34.59 -23.40 -0.36
CA PRO A 133 -35.25 -22.90 -1.55
C PRO A 133 -36.76 -23.12 -1.40
N PRO A 134 -37.60 -22.15 -1.79
CA PRO A 134 -39.04 -22.32 -1.71
C PRO A 134 -39.41 -23.55 -2.52
N ILE A 135 -39.93 -24.57 -1.85
CA ILE A 135 -40.43 -25.76 -2.53
C ILE A 135 -41.69 -25.30 -3.27
N PRO A 136 -41.72 -25.35 -4.61
CA PRO A 136 -42.90 -24.95 -5.36
C PRO A 136 -44.07 -25.83 -4.92
N TYR A 137 -45.15 -25.19 -4.46
CA TYR A 137 -46.39 -25.87 -4.12
C TYR A 137 -46.95 -26.50 -5.40
N MET A 138 -46.91 -27.83 -5.49
CA MET A 138 -47.55 -28.56 -6.58
C MET A 138 -48.97 -28.92 -6.15
N ASP A 139 -49.97 -28.20 -6.69
CA ASP A 139 -51.41 -28.49 -6.50
C ASP A 139 -51.79 -29.93 -6.85
N ALA A 140 -50.99 -30.60 -7.70
CA ALA A 140 -51.23 -31.97 -8.16
C ALA A 140 -51.18 -33.04 -7.04
N ALA A 141 -50.57 -32.76 -5.89
CA ALA A 141 -50.46 -33.74 -4.79
C ALA A 141 -51.75 -33.93 -3.97
N ARG A 142 -52.79 -33.12 -4.22
CA ARG A 142 -54.08 -33.15 -3.50
C ARG A 142 -55.25 -33.73 -4.28
N ALA A 143 -55.02 -34.29 -5.48
CA ALA A 143 -56.03 -35.10 -6.15
C ALA A 143 -56.17 -36.45 -5.43
N TYR A 144 -56.90 -36.45 -4.32
CA TYR A 144 -57.44 -37.67 -3.73
C TYR A 144 -58.49 -38.21 -4.71
N HIS A 145 -58.19 -39.30 -5.40
CA HIS A 145 -59.18 -40.04 -6.18
C HIS A 145 -60.07 -40.83 -5.21
N ASP A 146 -61.05 -40.15 -4.62
CA ASP A 146 -62.16 -40.83 -3.98
C ASP A 146 -63.10 -41.34 -5.08
N GLY A 147 -63.01 -42.65 -5.36
CA GLY A 147 -64.04 -43.37 -6.10
C GLY A 147 -63.57 -44.10 -7.35
N GLU A 148 -62.97 -45.27 -7.16
CA GLU A 148 -63.32 -46.41 -8.01
C GLU A 148 -63.67 -47.59 -7.11
N SER A 149 -64.95 -47.65 -6.78
CA SER A 149 -65.62 -48.86 -6.29
C SER A 149 -65.71 -49.87 -7.43
N ARG A 150 -64.99 -51.00 -7.28
CA ARG A 150 -65.40 -52.31 -7.83
C ARG A 150 -65.03 -53.42 -6.86
#